data_AF-A0A210PHQ5-F1
#
_entry.id   AF-A0A210PHQ5-F1
#
_cell.length_a   1.000
_cell.length_b   1.000
_cell.length_c   1.000
_cell.angle_alpha   90.00
_cell.angle_beta   90.00
_cell.angle_gamma   90.00
#
_symmetry.space_group_name_H-M   'P 1'
#
loop_
_entity.id
_entity.type
_entity.pdbx_description
1 polymer ?
#
loop_
_entity_poly.entity_id
_entity_poly.type
_entity_poly.pdbx_seq_one_letter_code
_entity_poly.pdbx_strand_id
1 'polypeptide(L)'
;MFLVILITWCNLHTGMTFYTECGQTHFTSSTGTIQSPNYPSDYPPDTACIWTIAVETGGFVHLTFTNYYTQGCCDALTVYDGPSIGSLRMA
;
A
#
# COMPACT_ATOMS: atom_id res chain seq x y z
N MET A 1 -14.25 -8.40 5.16
CA MET A 1 -14.04 -7.03 4.64
C MET A 1 -12.64 -6.97 4.04
N PHE A 2 -12.43 -6.21 2.97
CA PHE A 2 -11.13 -6.12 2.29
C PHE A 2 -10.71 -4.66 2.20
N LEU A 3 -9.43 -4.40 2.40
CA LEU A 3 -8.82 -3.09 2.20
C LEU A 3 -7.56 -3.26 1.35
N VAL A 4 -7.39 -2.42 0.35
CA VAL A 4 -6.21 -2.39 -0.52
C VAL A 4 -5.47 -1.08 -0.31
N ILE A 5 -4.19 -1.18 0.04
CA ILE A 5 -3.28 -0.04 0.12
C ILE A 5 -2.39 -0.09 -1.11
N LEU A 6 -2.39 1.01 -1.87
CA LEU A 6 -1.51 1.22 -3.01
C LEU A 6 -0.58 2.38 -2.69
N ILE A 7 0.73 2.14 -2.75
CA ILE A 7 1.72 3.21 -2.76
C ILE A 7 2.39 3.21 -4.13
N THR A 8 2.36 4.37 -4.79
CA THR A 8 3.08 4.62 -6.04
C THR A 8 4.16 5.65 -5.79
N TRP A 9 5.40 5.36 -6.17
CA TRP A 9 6.48 6.34 -6.18
C TRP A 9 6.67 6.93 -7.58
N CYS A 10 7.33 8.08 -7.65
CA CYS A 10 7.52 8.93 -8.83
C CYS A 10 7.77 8.18 -10.17
N ASN A 11 7.36 8.79 -11.29
CA ASN A 11 7.54 8.33 -12.69
C ASN A 11 6.98 6.95 -13.08
N LEU A 12 5.74 6.64 -12.68
CA LEU A 12 5.00 5.56 -13.34
C LEU A 12 4.60 5.98 -14.77
N HIS A 13 5.54 5.92 -15.73
CA HIS A 13 5.27 6.07 -17.16
C HIS A 13 4.36 4.93 -17.64
N THR A 14 3.04 5.15 -17.65
CA THR A 14 2.04 4.48 -18.52
C THR A 14 2.28 3.01 -18.89
N GLY A 15 2.67 2.18 -17.92
CA GLY A 15 2.99 0.77 -18.14
C GLY A 15 3.36 0.10 -16.83
N MET A 16 2.35 -0.34 -16.07
CA MET A 16 2.51 -1.02 -14.77
C MET A 16 3.51 -2.17 -14.85
N THR A 17 4.70 -2.00 -14.28
CA THR A 17 5.55 -3.11 -13.84
C THR A 17 5.43 -3.20 -12.32
N PHE A 18 4.65 -4.16 -11.84
CA PHE A 18 4.56 -4.48 -10.41
C PHE A 18 5.92 -5.06 -9.98
N TYR A 19 6.67 -4.36 -9.13
CA TYR A 19 7.96 -4.85 -8.65
C TYR A 19 7.79 -5.70 -7.38
N THR A 20 8.49 -6.84 -7.39
CA THR A 20 8.38 -7.97 -6.44
C THR A 20 9.11 -7.73 -5.11
N GLU A 21 9.40 -6.48 -4.73
CA GLU A 21 10.26 -6.15 -3.57
C GLU A 21 9.50 -5.61 -2.34
N CYS A 22 8.17 -5.62 -2.36
CA CYS A 22 7.32 -5.12 -1.25
C CYS A 22 7.19 -6.10 -0.07
N GLY A 23 7.99 -7.17 -0.06
CA GLY A 23 7.94 -8.21 0.96
C GLY A 23 6.57 -8.91 1.02
N GLN A 24 6.03 -9.03 2.24
CA GLN A 24 4.70 -9.60 2.44
C GLN A 24 3.60 -8.63 1.98
N THR A 25 2.82 -9.03 0.99
CA THR A 25 1.77 -8.20 0.38
C THR A 25 0.35 -8.56 0.80
N HIS A 26 0.15 -9.73 1.41
CA HIS A 26 -1.17 -10.20 1.85
C HIS A 26 -1.20 -10.39 3.37
N PHE A 27 -2.16 -9.75 4.03
CA PHE A 27 -2.33 -9.79 5.49
C PHE A 27 -3.72 -10.29 5.85
N THR A 28 -3.74 -11.29 6.74
CA THR A 28 -4.98 -11.88 7.30
C THR A 28 -4.97 -11.92 8.82
N SER A 29 -3.84 -11.58 9.46
CA SER A 29 -3.70 -11.52 10.91
C SER A 29 -4.44 -10.30 11.49
N SER A 30 -4.85 -10.40 12.76
CA SER A 30 -5.56 -9.32 13.47
C SER A 30 -4.72 -8.06 13.67
N THR A 31 -3.39 -8.17 13.57
CA THR A 31 -2.44 -7.05 13.61
C THR A 31 -1.31 -7.32 12.62
N GLY A 32 -0.65 -6.26 12.17
CA GLY A 32 0.49 -6.35 11.27
C GLY A 32 1.12 -4.99 11.04
N THR A 33 2.34 -5.00 10.49
CA THR A 33 3.07 -3.79 10.11
C THR A 33 3.36 -3.85 8.62
N ILE A 34 3.05 -2.77 7.92
CA ILE A 34 3.40 -2.57 6.51
C ILE A 34 4.53 -1.55 6.46
N GLN A 35 5.54 -1.84 5.65
CA GLN A 35 6.69 -0.96 5.45
C GLN A 35 6.94 -0.80 3.96
N SER A 36 7.45 0.36 3.57
CA SER A 36 8.01 0.53 2.23
C SER A 36 9.15 -0.46 2.02
N PRO A 37 9.38 -0.95 0.79
CA PRO A 37 10.65 -1.55 0.40
C PRO A 37 11.84 -0.80 0.99
N ASN A 38 12.82 -1.56 1.48
CA ASN A 38 14.07 -1.09 2.09
C ASN A 38 13.97 -0.31 3.40
N TYR A 39 12.78 -0.09 3.97
CA TYR A 39 12.65 0.60 5.26
C TYR A 39 13.57 -0.03 6.32
N PRO A 40 14.36 0.76 7.08
CA PRO A 40 14.28 2.22 7.25
C PRO A 40 15.07 3.07 6.24
N SER A 41 15.70 2.46 5.24
CA SER A 41 16.39 3.17 4.16
C SER A 41 15.42 3.69 3.10
N ASP A 42 15.92 4.50 2.18
CA ASP A 42 15.14 5.05 1.07
C ASP A 42 14.52 3.95 0.20
N TYR A 43 13.29 4.18 -0.21
CA TYR A 43 12.62 3.32 -1.16
C TYR A 43 13.21 3.46 -2.58
N PRO A 44 13.22 2.38 -3.39
CA PRO A 44 13.62 2.46 -4.79
C PRO A 44 12.74 3.44 -5.58
N PRO A 45 13.28 4.21 -6.54
CA PRO A 45 12.46 4.99 -7.46
C PRO A 45 11.58 4.08 -8.34
N ASP A 46 10.56 4.67 -8.97
CA ASP A 46 9.73 4.03 -9.99
C ASP A 46 9.07 2.70 -9.57
N THR A 47 8.82 2.52 -8.27
CA THR A 47 8.23 1.30 -7.71
C THR A 47 6.79 1.55 -7.25
N ALA A 48 5.93 0.55 -7.46
CA ALA A 48 4.55 0.53 -6.99
C ALA A 48 4.30 -0.73 -6.16
N CYS A 49 3.79 -0.54 -4.95
CA CYS A 49 3.48 -1.61 -4.03
C CYS A 49 1.98 -1.67 -3.73
N ILE A 50 1.44 -2.88 -3.76
CA ILE A 50 0.05 -3.17 -3.38
C ILE A 50 0.06 -4.13 -2.21
N TRP A 51 -0.63 -3.73 -1.14
CA TRP A 51 -0.90 -4.59 0.00
C TRP A 51 -2.40 -4.80 0.14
N THR A 52 -2.81 -6.04 0.42
CA THR A 52 -4.20 -6.38 0.70
C THR A 52 -4.34 -6.82 2.14
N ILE A 53 -5.30 -6.26 2.85
CA ILE A 53 -5.65 -6.62 4.21
C ILE A 53 -7.05 -7.23 4.18
N ALA A 54 -7.18 -8.47 4.63
CA ALA A 54 -8.45 -9.17 4.75
C ALA A 54 -8.76 -9.43 6.22
N VAL A 55 -9.95 -9.00 6.64
CA VAL A 55 -10.48 -9.27 7.99
C VAL A 55 -11.83 -9.96 7.90
N GLU A 56 -12.20 -10.69 8.96
CA GLU A 56 -13.49 -11.35 9.07
C GLU A 56 -14.66 -10.38 8.90
N THR A 57 -15.81 -10.92 8.52
CA THR A 57 -17.04 -10.14 8.36
C THR A 57 -17.44 -9.47 9.68
N GLY A 58 -17.69 -8.16 9.64
CA GLY A 58 -18.00 -7.37 10.84
C GLY A 58 -16.76 -6.81 11.57
N GLY A 59 -15.55 -7.20 11.15
CA GLY A 59 -14.30 -6.59 11.62
C GLY A 59 -14.06 -5.22 10.99
N PHE A 60 -13.28 -4.38 11.69
CA PHE A 60 -12.83 -3.07 11.20
C PHE A 60 -11.31 -3.02 11.13
N VAL A 61 -10.77 -2.34 10.11
CA VAL A 61 -9.32 -2.12 9.97
C VAL A 61 -9.00 -0.72 10.48
N HIS A 62 -8.10 -0.63 11.47
CA HIS A 62 -7.54 0.63 11.93
C HIS A 62 -6.13 0.79 11.38
N LEU A 63 -5.90 1.83 10.58
CA LEU A 63 -4.59 2.13 9.99
C LEU A 63 -3.95 3.32 10.68
N THR A 64 -2.70 3.17 11.10
CA THR A 64 -1.91 4.24 11.71
C THR A 64 -0.60 4.39 10.96
N PHE A 65 -0.34 5.58 10.43
CA PHE A 65 0.93 5.92 9.79
C PHE A 65 1.92 6.41 10.86
N THR A 66 2.90 5.58 11.21
CA THR A 66 3.92 5.94 12.20
C THR A 66 5.08 6.73 11.59
N ASN A 67 5.43 6.43 10.34
CA ASN A 67 6.48 7.11 9.58
C ASN A 67 5.96 7.34 8.16
N TYR A 68 5.90 8.59 7.74
CA TYR A 68 5.43 8.98 6.41
C TYR A 68 6.33 10.06 5.81
N TYR A 69 7.25 9.64 4.96
CA TYR A 69 8.22 10.51 4.27
C TYR A 69 8.29 10.11 2.80
N THR A 70 7.65 10.90 1.94
CA THR A 70 7.55 10.64 0.50
C THR A 70 7.85 11.91 -0.30
N GLN A 71 8.12 11.76 -1.60
CA GLN A 71 8.29 12.88 -2.52
C GLN A 71 6.91 13.45 -2.88
N GLY A 72 6.57 14.63 -2.34
CA GLY A 72 5.24 15.23 -2.52
C GLY A 72 4.88 15.63 -3.95
N CYS A 73 5.84 15.70 -4.88
CA CYS A 73 5.58 16.08 -6.27
C CYS A 73 5.04 14.93 -7.15
N CYS A 74 5.18 13.67 -6.72
CA CYS A 74 4.87 12.53 -7.58
C CYS A 74 4.65 11.18 -6.88
N ASP A 75 4.86 11.09 -5.57
CA ASP A 75 4.47 9.90 -4.81
C ASP A 75 3.02 10.02 -4.34
N ALA A 76 2.31 8.91 -4.33
CA ALA A 76 0.96 8.83 -3.79
C ALA A 76 0.80 7.59 -2.92
N LEU A 77 0.17 7.78 -1.76
CA LEU A 77 -0.38 6.69 -0.95
C LEU A 77 -1.89 6.75 -1.07
N THR A 78 -2.48 5.67 -1.57
CA THR A 78 -3.91 5.57 -1.84
C THR A 78 -4.48 4.38 -1.09
N VAL A 79 -5.65 4.55 -0.47
CA VAL A 79 -6.34 3.48 0.24
C VAL A 79 -7.71 3.23 -0.40
N TYR A 80 -8.02 1.96 -0.65
CA TYR A 80 -9.28 1.52 -1.23
C TYR A 80 -10.03 0.59 -0.27
N ASP A 81 -11.32 0.86 -0.05
CA ASP A 81 -12.24 -0.02 0.68
C ASP A 81 -12.86 -1.01 -0.29
N GLY A 82 -12.36 -2.24 -0.27
CA GLY A 82 -12.77 -3.32 -1.15
C GLY A 82 -11.60 -4.20 -1.60
N PRO A 83 -11.86 -5.16 -2.51
CA PRO A 83 -10.90 -6.20 -2.86
C PRO A 83 -9.84 -5.78 -3.89
N SER A 84 -9.94 -4.59 -4.48
CA SER A 84 -9.03 -4.14 -5.54
C SER A 84 -8.90 -2.61 -5.60
N ILE A 85 -7.96 -2.12 -6.40
CA ILE A 85 -7.77 -0.69 -6.72
C ILE A 85 -8.95 -0.06 -7.51
N GLY A 86 -9.92 -0.86 -7.94
CA GLY A 86 -11.17 -0.38 -8.53
C GLY A 86 -12.27 -0.11 -7.50
N SER A 87 -12.00 -0.32 -6.22
CA SER A 87 -12.98 -0.15 -5.14
C SER A 87 -13.07 1.31 -4.68
N LEU A 88 -13.87 1.59 -3.65
CA LEU A 88 -14.05 2.95 -3.14
C LEU A 88 -12.71 3.50 -2.63
N ARG A 89 -12.23 4.58 -3.25
CA ARG A 89 -11.04 5.30 -2.77
C ARG A 89 -11.39 6.10 -1.50
N MET A 90 -10.66 5.84 -0.42
CA MET A 90 -10.81 6.49 0.89
C MET A 90 -9.83 7.65 1.10
N ALA A 91 -8.60 7.53 0.58
CA ALA A 91 -7.55 8.55 0.63
C ALA A 91 -6.71 8.41 -0.64
#